data_AF-F8QK02-F1
#
_entry.id   AF-F8QK02-F1
#
_cell.length_a   1.000
_cell.length_b   1.000
_cell.length_c   1.000
_cell.angle_alpha   90.00
_cell.angle_beta   90.00
_cell.angle_gamma   90.00
#
_symmetry.space_group_name_H-M   'P 1'
#
loop_
_entity.id
_entity.type
_entity.pdbx_description
1 polymer ?
#
loop_
_entity_poly.entity_id
_entity_poly.type
_entity_poly.pdbx_seq_one_letter_code
_entity_poly.pdbx_strand_id
1 'polypeptide(L)'
;MSEVAKSAAGATAKEILPSLGASGAIYAAVTLSALAFPDASISLIFLPFFAIPIQSGVGAIIALDAIGILRGWKMFDHYAHLSGATFGVLYYLYGPQWWDFMRIIHDPTEEEKEKSEA
;
A
#
# COMPACT_ATOMS: atom_id res chain seq x y z
N MET A 1 41.31 24.48 21.22
CA MET A 1 41.16 23.07 21.67
C MET A 1 39.68 22.85 22.00
N SER A 2 38.81 22.72 20.98
CA SER A 2 37.34 22.72 21.14
C SER A 2 36.63 21.69 20.26
N GLU A 3 37.35 20.75 19.66
CA GLU A 3 36.82 19.82 18.65
C GLU A 3 36.32 18.49 19.24
N VAL A 4 36.74 18.10 20.45
CA VAL A 4 36.51 16.72 20.92
C VAL A 4 35.19 16.54 21.69
N ALA A 5 34.58 17.61 22.21
CA ALA A 5 33.38 17.49 23.06
C ALA A 5 32.04 17.55 22.29
N LYS A 6 32.05 17.84 20.97
CA LYS A 6 30.83 18.02 20.16
C LYS A 6 30.40 16.75 19.42
N SER A 7 31.03 15.60 19.69
CA SER A 7 30.77 14.34 18.97
C SER A 7 29.82 13.38 19.70
N ALA A 8 29.49 13.60 20.97
CA ALA A 8 28.65 12.66 21.74
C ALA A 8 27.16 13.04 21.77
N ALA A 9 26.80 14.26 21.34
CA ALA A 9 25.41 14.72 21.22
C ALA A 9 24.82 14.53 19.80
N GLY A 10 25.58 13.88 18.92
CA GLY A 10 25.28 13.70 17.49
C GLY A 10 24.73 12.33 17.12
N ALA A 11 24.22 11.55 18.08
CA ALA A 11 23.32 10.45 17.74
C ALA A 11 21.97 11.08 17.37
N THR A 12 21.92 11.66 16.17
CA THR A 12 20.68 12.11 15.54
C THR A 12 19.70 10.95 15.63
N ALA A 13 18.56 11.18 16.28
CA ALA A 13 17.41 10.32 16.15
C ALA A 13 17.30 10.00 14.66
N LYS A 14 17.44 8.73 14.30
CA LYS A 14 17.24 8.23 12.93
C LYS A 14 16.03 9.00 12.40
N GLU A 15 16.25 9.92 11.45
CA GLU A 15 15.14 10.65 10.86
C GLU A 15 14.22 9.56 10.35
N ILE A 16 13.07 9.40 11.00
CA ILE A 16 12.00 8.59 10.45
C ILE A 16 11.51 9.44 9.29
N LEU A 17 12.20 9.32 8.16
CA LEU A 17 11.78 9.92 6.91
C LEU A 17 10.34 9.46 6.70
N PRO A 18 9.40 10.39 6.45
CA PRO A 18 8.00 10.04 6.33
C PRO A 18 7.81 8.95 5.28
N SER A 19 7.41 7.78 5.75
CA SER A 19 6.62 6.77 5.04
C SER A 19 7.08 6.26 3.67
N LEU A 20 8.34 5.83 3.49
CA LEU A 20 8.73 5.10 2.26
C LEU A 20 7.82 3.87 1.93
N GLY A 21 7.05 3.34 2.89
CA GLY A 21 6.11 2.23 2.67
C GLY A 21 4.62 2.58 2.60
N ALA A 22 4.16 3.70 3.17
CA ALA A 22 2.72 3.95 3.27
C ALA A 22 2.09 4.30 1.91
N SER A 23 2.83 5.01 1.05
CA SER A 23 2.36 5.30 -0.31
C SER A 23 2.14 4.02 -1.12
N GLY A 24 3.04 3.03 -1.00
CA GLY A 24 2.85 1.72 -1.62
C GLY A 24 1.59 1.01 -1.13
N ALA A 25 1.30 1.06 0.18
CA ALA A 25 0.07 0.50 0.73
C ALA A 25 -1.19 1.21 0.21
N ILE A 26 -1.14 2.54 0.04
CA ILE A 26 -2.21 3.31 -0.59
C ILE A 26 -2.40 2.85 -2.05
N TYR A 27 -1.32 2.70 -2.81
CA TYR A 27 -1.37 2.21 -4.20
C TYR A 27 -1.98 0.81 -4.29
N ALA A 28 -1.63 -0.09 -3.38
CA ALA A 28 -2.26 -1.41 -3.27
C ALA A 28 -3.77 -1.30 -3.05
N ALA A 29 -4.20 -0.50 -2.07
CA ALA A 29 -5.61 -0.34 -1.74
C ALA A 29 -6.43 0.27 -2.87
N VAL A 30 -5.95 1.34 -3.51
CA VAL A 30 -6.67 1.99 -4.61
C VAL A 30 -6.69 1.13 -5.88
N THR A 31 -5.61 0.37 -6.15
CA THR A 31 -5.58 -0.56 -7.30
C THR A 31 -6.54 -1.73 -7.09
N LEU A 32 -6.54 -2.33 -5.89
CA LEU A 32 -7.51 -3.35 -5.51
C LEU A 32 -8.95 -2.82 -5.64
N SER A 33 -9.20 -1.60 -5.17
CA SER A 33 -10.52 -0.97 -5.24
C SER A 33 -10.97 -0.72 -6.68
N ALA A 34 -10.06 -0.28 -7.56
CA ALA A 34 -10.36 -0.09 -8.98
C ALA A 34 -10.73 -1.41 -9.66
N LEU A 35 -10.05 -2.50 -9.33
CA LEU A 35 -10.37 -3.83 -9.88
C LEU A 35 -11.69 -4.39 -9.34
N ALA A 36 -11.96 -4.21 -8.04
CA ALA A 36 -13.18 -4.70 -7.41
C ALA A 36 -14.43 -3.89 -7.78
N PHE A 37 -14.27 -2.58 -8.03
CA PHE A 37 -15.37 -1.66 -8.31
C PHE A 37 -15.05 -0.78 -9.52
N PRO A 38 -15.05 -1.33 -10.75
CA PRO A 38 -14.58 -0.62 -11.94
C PRO A 38 -15.42 0.61 -12.29
N ASP A 39 -16.70 0.61 -11.93
CA ASP A 39 -17.63 1.71 -12.17
C ASP A 39 -17.61 2.78 -11.05
N ALA A 40 -16.77 2.61 -10.03
CA ALA A 40 -16.66 3.58 -8.95
C ALA A 40 -16.04 4.89 -9.43
N SER A 41 -16.33 5.97 -8.72
CA SER A 41 -15.71 7.27 -8.91
C SER A 41 -14.99 7.69 -7.64
N ILE A 42 -13.82 8.30 -7.79
CA ILE A 42 -13.04 8.90 -6.71
C ILE A 42 -13.17 10.42 -6.77
N SER A 43 -13.34 11.04 -5.61
CA SER A 43 -13.27 12.49 -5.45
C SER A 43 -12.10 12.83 -4.54
N LEU A 44 -11.37 13.89 -4.86
CA LEU A 44 -10.32 14.37 -3.97
C LEU A 44 -10.97 15.10 -2.78
N ILE A 45 -10.45 14.89 -1.58
CA ILE A 45 -10.98 15.50 -0.35
C ILE A 45 -11.09 17.04 -0.49
N PHE A 46 -10.11 17.66 -1.15
CA PHE A 46 -10.06 19.10 -1.38
C PHE A 46 -10.78 19.57 -2.65
N LEU A 47 -11.29 18.64 -3.46
CA LEU A 47 -12.02 18.92 -4.69
C LEU A 47 -13.22 17.96 -4.83
N PRO A 48 -14.18 18.00 -3.88
CA PRO A 48 -15.22 16.98 -3.77
C PRO A 48 -16.25 17.04 -4.91
N PHE A 49 -16.33 18.16 -5.62
CA PHE A 49 -17.29 18.41 -6.70
C PHE A 49 -16.88 17.78 -8.04
N PHE A 50 -15.66 17.25 -8.14
CA PHE A 50 -15.12 16.65 -9.35
C PHE A 50 -14.91 15.16 -9.12
N ALA A 51 -15.88 14.36 -9.56
CA ALA A 51 -15.80 12.91 -9.56
C ALA A 51 -14.96 12.44 -10.76
N ILE A 52 -13.94 11.63 -10.49
CA ILE A 52 -13.07 11.04 -11.52
C ILE A 52 -13.36 9.53 -11.54
N PRO A 53 -13.63 8.92 -12.72
CA PRO A 53 -13.74 7.47 -12.82
C PRO A 53 -12.49 6.80 -12.24
N ILE A 54 -12.67 5.83 -11.35
CA ILE A 54 -11.55 5.23 -10.61
C ILE A 54 -10.51 4.60 -11.53
N GLN A 55 -10.97 3.99 -12.63
CA GLN A 55 -10.11 3.39 -13.66
C GLN A 55 -9.17 4.43 -14.28
N SER A 56 -9.72 5.58 -14.67
CA SER A 56 -8.94 6.68 -15.23
C SER A 56 -7.98 7.27 -14.19
N GLY A 57 -8.44 7.45 -12.95
CA GLY A 57 -7.62 8.00 -11.87
C GLY A 57 -6.43 7.11 -11.52
N VAL A 58 -6.67 5.82 -11.27
CA VAL A 58 -5.62 4.85 -10.94
C VAL A 58 -4.70 4.60 -12.14
N GLY A 59 -5.25 4.50 -13.35
CA GLY A 59 -4.46 4.37 -14.58
C GLY A 59 -3.52 5.57 -14.79
N ALA A 60 -3.99 6.80 -14.53
CA ALA A 60 -3.19 8.00 -14.68
C ALA A 60 -2.02 8.07 -13.69
N ILE A 61 -2.23 7.72 -12.42
CA ILE A 61 -1.14 7.75 -11.41
C ILE A 61 -0.09 6.66 -11.69
N ILE A 62 -0.49 5.46 -12.12
CA ILE A 62 0.45 4.39 -12.53
C ILE A 62 1.25 4.82 -13.77
N ALA A 63 0.58 5.43 -14.76
CA ALA A 63 1.26 5.96 -15.95
C ALA A 63 2.26 7.07 -15.59
N LEU A 64 1.92 7.94 -14.63
CA LEU A 64 2.82 8.97 -14.13
C LEU A 64 4.07 8.38 -13.48
N ASP A 65 3.94 7.30 -12.70
CA ASP A 65 5.11 6.62 -12.13
C ASP A 65 6.00 5.98 -13.19
N ALA A 66 5.40 5.33 -14.20
CA ALA A 66 6.15 4.77 -15.32
C ALA A 66 6.92 5.87 -16.08
N ILE A 67 6.27 7.00 -16.37
CA ILE A 67 6.92 8.16 -16.99
C ILE A 67 8.02 8.70 -16.07
N GLY A 68 7.76 8.80 -14.76
CA GLY A 68 8.73 9.28 -13.77
C GLY A 68 10.00 8.43 -13.75
N ILE A 69 9.85 7.10 -13.80
CA ILE A 69 10.98 6.17 -13.91
C ILE A 69 11.73 6.38 -15.24
N LEU A 70 11.01 6.42 -16.36
CA LEU A 70 11.61 6.61 -17.69
C LEU A 70 12.35 7.96 -17.83
N ARG A 71 11.85 9.01 -17.16
CA ARG A 71 12.43 10.36 -17.16
C ARG A 71 13.45 10.58 -16.04
N GLY A 72 13.64 9.61 -15.14
CA GLY A 72 14.57 9.72 -14.01
C GLY A 72 14.15 10.73 -12.92
N TRP A 73 12.85 10.95 -12.74
CA TRP A 73 12.34 11.80 -11.66
C TRP A 73 12.60 11.16 -10.29
N LYS A 74 12.95 12.00 -9.32
CA LYS A 74 13.29 11.57 -7.94
C LYS A 74 12.39 12.20 -6.87
N MET A 75 11.41 13.01 -7.29
CA MET A 75 10.50 13.70 -6.37
C MET A 75 9.50 12.73 -5.71
N PHE A 76 9.22 11.59 -6.33
CA PHE A 76 8.29 10.58 -5.83
C PHE A 76 8.95 9.20 -5.71
N ASP A 77 8.41 8.35 -4.84
CA ASP A 77 8.83 6.96 -4.70
C ASP A 77 8.14 6.06 -5.72
N HIS A 78 8.49 6.27 -7.00
CA HIS A 78 7.86 5.60 -8.13
C HIS A 78 7.90 4.06 -8.04
N TYR A 79 8.98 3.50 -7.46
CA TYR A 79 9.12 2.07 -7.30
C TYR A 79 8.24 1.53 -6.16
N ALA A 80 8.12 2.25 -5.04
CA ALA A 80 7.17 1.89 -3.99
C ALA A 80 5.72 1.94 -4.49
N HIS A 81 5.38 2.94 -5.31
CA HIS A 81 4.05 3.05 -5.90
C HIS A 81 3.71 1.90 -6.85
N LEU A 82 4.59 1.60 -7.81
CA LEU A 82 4.37 0.50 -8.76
C LEU A 82 4.38 -0.88 -8.11
N SER A 83 5.25 -1.10 -7.11
CA SER A 83 5.23 -2.35 -6.34
C SER A 83 3.95 -2.49 -5.52
N GLY A 84 3.46 -1.40 -4.92
CA GLY A 84 2.16 -1.33 -4.28
C GLY A 84 1.00 -1.66 -5.22
N ALA A 85 0.95 -1.03 -6.39
CA ALA A 85 -0.07 -1.32 -7.40
C ALA A 85 -0.03 -2.79 -7.84
N THR A 86 1.17 -3.31 -8.10
CA THR A 86 1.37 -4.72 -8.46
C THR A 86 0.86 -5.64 -7.34
N PHE A 87 1.18 -5.34 -6.09
CA PHE A 87 0.65 -6.09 -4.95
C PHE A 87 -0.89 -6.02 -4.91
N GLY A 88 -1.50 -4.86 -5.16
CA GLY A 88 -2.95 -4.71 -5.24
C GLY A 88 -3.60 -5.62 -6.31
N VAL A 89 -2.98 -5.72 -7.50
CA VAL A 89 -3.42 -6.65 -8.55
C VAL A 89 -3.31 -8.11 -8.08
N LEU A 90 -2.16 -8.49 -7.52
CA LEU A 90 -1.94 -9.85 -7.03
C LEU A 90 -2.91 -10.21 -5.91
N TYR A 91 -3.17 -9.27 -5.00
CA TYR A 91 -4.13 -9.45 -3.93
C TYR A 91 -5.55 -9.58 -4.48
N TYR A 92 -5.94 -8.82 -5.50
CA TYR A 92 -7.25 -9.00 -6.14
C TYR A 92 -7.43 -10.43 -6.71
N LEU A 93 -6.38 -10.97 -7.34
CA LEU A 93 -6.44 -12.28 -8.01
C LEU A 93 -6.39 -13.47 -7.04
N TYR A 94 -5.56 -13.38 -6.00
CA TYR A 94 -5.22 -14.51 -5.13
C TYR A 94 -5.43 -14.26 -3.64
N GLY A 95 -5.54 -12.99 -3.23
CA GLY A 95 -5.59 -12.56 -1.83
C GLY A 95 -6.81 -13.11 -1.09
N PRO A 96 -8.05 -12.97 -1.60
CA PRO A 96 -9.23 -13.54 -0.96
C PRO A 96 -9.11 -15.04 -0.68
N GLN A 97 -8.70 -15.83 -1.68
CA GLN A 97 -8.56 -17.28 -1.55
C GLN A 97 -7.46 -17.64 -0.56
N TRP A 98 -6.34 -16.92 -0.59
CA TRP A 98 -5.26 -17.08 0.37
C TRP A 98 -5.71 -16.75 1.81
N TRP A 99 -6.43 -15.65 1.98
CA TRP A 99 -6.97 -15.22 3.27
C TRP A 99 -7.93 -16.26 3.85
N ASP A 100 -8.83 -16.79 3.02
CA ASP A 100 -9.77 -17.85 3.42
C ASP A 100 -9.03 -19.12 3.83
N PHE A 101 -8.03 -19.55 3.05
CA PHE A 101 -7.17 -20.69 3.40
C PHE A 101 -6.47 -20.50 4.75
N MET A 102 -5.91 -19.31 5.00
CA MET A 102 -5.22 -19.00 6.26
C MET A 102 -6.18 -19.01 7.46
N ARG A 103 -7.43 -18.59 7.28
CA ARG A 103 -8.44 -18.64 8.35
C ARG A 103 -8.84 -20.08 8.70
N ILE A 104 -8.92 -20.97 7.72
CA ILE A 104 -9.24 -22.39 7.95
C ILE A 104 -8.15 -23.10 8.77
N ILE A 105 -6.87 -22.76 8.56
CA ILE A 105 -5.76 -23.33 9.35
C ILE A 105 -5.83 -22.91 10.83
N HIS A 106 -6.51 -21.80 11.15
CA HIS A 106 -6.54 -21.23 12.49
C HIS A 106 -7.93 -21.27 13.13
N ASP A 107 -8.88 -22.05 12.61
CA ASP A 107 -10.21 -22.17 13.19
C ASP A 107 -10.21 -23.23 14.31
N PRO A 108 -10.30 -22.84 15.61
CA PRO A 108 -10.30 -23.78 16.73
C PRO A 108 -11.63 -24.55 16.86
N THR A 109 -12.61 -24.29 15.99
CA THR A 109 -13.97 -24.83 16.11
C THR A 109 -14.06 -26.34 16.05
N GLU A 110 -13.13 -27.01 15.37
CA GLU A 110 -13.12 -28.48 15.32
C GLU A 110 -12.59 -29.09 16.62
N GLU A 111 -11.58 -28.45 17.25
CA GLU A 111 -11.00 -28.92 18.52
C GLU A 111 -11.93 -28.67 19.72
N GLU A 112 -12.69 -27.58 19.71
CA GLU A 112 -13.69 -27.28 20.75
C GLU A 112 -14.97 -28.12 20.59
N LYS A 113 -15.41 -28.41 19.35
CA LYS A 113 -16.53 -29.34 19.12
C LYS A 113 -16.20 -30.75 19.59
N GLU A 114 -15.02 -31.26 19.24
CA GLU A 114 -14.57 -32.60 19.65
C GLU A 114 -14.43 -32.73 21.18
N LYS A 115 -14.00 -31.67 21.89
CA LYS A 115 -13.96 -31.64 23.37
C LYS A 115 -15.31 -31.47 24.05
N SER A 116 -16.33 -30.97 23.34
CA SER A 116 -17.69 -30.83 23.88
C SER A 116 -18.55 -32.08 23.66
N GLU A 117 -18.15 -32.94 22.72
CA GLU A 117 -18.82 -34.20 22.39
C GLU A 117 -18.14 -35.44 23.02
N ALA A 118 -16.95 -35.28 23.63
CA ALA A 118 -16.23 -36.30 24.40
C ALA A 118 -16.44 -36.16 25.92
#